data_AF-A0AA96QM08-F1
#
_entry.id   AF-A0AA96QM08-F1
#
_cell.length_a   1.000
_cell.length_b   1.000
_cell.length_c   1.000
_cell.angle_alpha   90.00
_cell.angle_beta   90.00
_cell.angle_gamma   90.00
#
_symmetry.space_group_name_H-M   'P 1'
#
loop_
_entity.id
_entity.type
_entity.pdbx_description
1 polymer ?
#
loop_
_entity_poly.entity_id
_entity_poly.type
_entity_poly.pdbx_seq_one_letter_code
_entity_poly.pdbx_strand_id
1 'polypeptide(L)' 'MAIEESALSHQLAVLRGTGLVIARHVGTAVEYSLSSDEVAGVLRAAHEVLANSALGQERPPAVSRVEHTW' A
#
# COMPACT_ATOMS: atom_id res chain seq x y z
N MET A 1 17.98 -2.61 -3.02
CA MET A 1 17.48 -3.98 -3.28
C MET A 1 17.03 -4.00 -4.73
N ALA A 2 17.67 -4.78 -5.60
CA ALA A 2 17.27 -4.89 -7.00
C ALA A 2 16.09 -5.86 -7.08
N ILE A 3 15.03 -5.47 -7.80
CA ILE A 3 13.88 -6.34 -8.09
C ILE A 3 14.16 -6.96 -9.46
N GLU A 4 14.00 -8.27 -9.58
CA GLU A 4 14.12 -8.98 -10.86
C GLU A 4 13.11 -8.43 -11.87
N GLU A 5 13.55 -8.14 -13.10
CA GLU A 5 12.72 -7.52 -14.13
C GLU A 5 11.48 -8.34 -14.49
N SER A 6 11.60 -9.67 -14.45
CA SER A 6 10.50 -10.61 -14.70
C SER A 6 9.42 -10.52 -13.62
N ALA A 7 9.83 -10.43 -12.35
CA ALA A 7 8.93 -10.28 -11.21
C ALA A 7 8.22 -8.91 -11.24
N LEU A 8 8.95 -7.85 -11.59
CA LEU A 8 8.36 -6.51 -11.75
C LEU A 8 7.32 -6.49 -12.88
N SER A 9 7.66 -7.05 -14.04
CA SER A 9 6.76 -7.13 -15.19
C SER A 9 5.50 -7.93 -14.87
N HIS A 10 5.64 -9.04 -14.14
CA HIS A 10 4.51 -9.83 -13.67
C HIS A 10 3.61 -9.02 -12.73
N GLN A 11 4.21 -8.34 -11.73
CA GLN A 11 3.44 -7.53 -10.78
C GLN A 11 2.69 -6.38 -11.48
N LEU A 12 3.34 -5.71 -12.45
CA LEU A 12 2.70 -4.66 -13.25
C LEU A 12 1.58 -5.20 -14.14
N ALA A 13 1.72 -6.42 -14.67
CA ALA A 13 0.66 -7.07 -15.43
C ALA A 13 -0.57 -7.35 -14.55
N VAL A 14 -0.36 -7.84 -13.33
CA VAL A 14 -1.44 -8.05 -12.35
C VAL A 14 -2.13 -6.73 -11.99
N LEU A 15 -1.36 -5.69 -11.64
CA LEU A 15 -1.90 -4.39 -11.26
C LEU A 15 -2.65 -3.69 -12.41
N ARG A 16 -2.23 -3.92 -13.66
CA ARG A 16 -2.95 -3.43 -14.84
C ARG A 16 -4.25 -4.20 -15.04
N GLY A 17 -4.24 -5.51 -14.81
CA GLY A 17 -5.44 -6.37 -14.89
C GLY A 17 -6.52 -5.99 -13.88
N THR A 18 -6.13 -5.45 -12.71
CA THR A 18 -7.06 -4.93 -11.70
C THR A 18 -7.47 -3.47 -11.92
N GLY A 19 -6.87 -2.79 -12.92
CA GLY A 19 -7.15 -1.38 -13.19
C GLY A 19 -6.54 -0.40 -12.20
N LEU A 20 -5.58 -0.82 -11.37
CA LEU A 20 -4.87 0.07 -10.43
C LEU A 20 -3.79 0.91 -11.10
N VAL A 21 -3.20 0.37 -12.17
CA VAL A 21 -2.22 1.08 -12.99
C VAL A 21 -2.62 1.05 -14.46
N ILE A 22 -2.21 2.10 -15.17
CA ILE A 22 -2.27 2.20 -16.62
C ILE A 22 -0.85 2.15 -17.20
N ALA A 23 -0.75 1.72 -18.44
CA ALA A 23 0.51 1.66 -19.17
C ALA A 23 0.41 2.60 -20.39
N ARG A 24 1.46 3.39 -20.60
CA ARG A 24 1.59 4.30 -21.73
C ARG A 24 2.89 4.03 -22.47
N HIS A 25 2.81 3.80 -23.77
CA HIS A 25 4.00 3.66 -24.61
C HIS A 25 4.62 5.05 -24.84
N VAL A 26 5.92 5.18 -24.57
CA VAL A 26 6.71 6.40 -24.75
C VAL A 26 7.97 6.02 -25.52
N GLY A 27 7.93 6.18 -26.84
CA GLY A 27 9.00 5.71 -27.72
C GLY A 27 9.17 4.18 -27.62
N THR A 28 10.32 3.74 -27.12
CA THR A 28 10.66 2.32 -26.92
C THR A 28 10.42 1.85 -25.48
N ALA A 29 9.96 2.72 -24.58
CA ALA A 29 9.70 2.40 -23.18
C ALA A 29 8.19 2.35 -22.89
N VAL A 30 7.83 1.70 -21.78
CA VAL A 30 6.47 1.72 -21.24
C VAL A 30 6.52 2.42 -19.89
N GLU A 31 5.80 3.52 -19.77
CA GLU A 31 5.60 4.24 -18.52
C GLU A 31 4.33 3.70 -17.85
N TYR A 32 4.44 3.38 -16.55
CA TYR A 32 3.30 2.97 -15.74
C TYR A 32 2.94 4.08 -14.77
N SER A 33 1.65 4.39 -14.67
CA SER A 33 1.14 5.36 -13.70
C SER A 33 -0.09 4.78 -12.98
N LEU A 34 -0.45 5.35 -11.84
CA LEU A 34 -1.73 5.07 -11.22
C LEU A 34 -2.85 5.47 -12.18
N SER A 35 -3.95 4.73 -12.14
CA SER A 35 -5.08 4.95 -13.05
C SER A 35 -5.83 6.26 -12.78
N SER A 36 -5.79 6.77 -11.55
CA SER A 36 -6.42 8.05 -11.18
C SER A 36 -5.83 8.61 -9.88
N ASP A 37 -6.07 9.91 -9.66
CA ASP A 37 -5.75 10.58 -8.39
C ASP A 37 -6.54 9.99 -7.19
N GLU A 38 -7.73 9.44 -7.44
CA GLU A 38 -8.52 8.76 -6.41
C GLU A 38 -7.81 7.51 -5.89
N VAL A 39 -7.25 6.69 -6.78
CA VAL A 39 -6.43 5.52 -6.39
C VAL A 39 -5.22 5.95 -5.58
N ALA A 40 -4.56 7.05 -5.97
CA ALA A 40 -3.45 7.62 -5.20
C ALA A 40 -3.89 8.06 -3.79
N GLY A 41 -5.06 8.70 -3.68
CA GLY A 41 -5.65 9.11 -2.40
C GLY A 41 -5.94 7.92 -1.48
N VAL A 42 -6.55 6.86 -2.01
CA VAL A 42 -6.85 5.64 -1.26
C VAL A 42 -5.57 4.95 -0.80
N LEU A 43 -4.59 4.76 -1.68
CA LEU A 43 -3.31 4.13 -1.32
C LEU A 43 -2.57 4.94 -0.25
N ARG A 44 -2.62 6.27 -0.33
CA ARG A 44 -2.04 7.14 0.68
C ARG A 44 -2.73 6.98 2.03
N ALA A 45 -4.06 7.05 2.07
CA ALA A 45 -4.82 6.88 3.31
C ALA A 45 -4.59 5.49 3.92
N ALA A 46 -4.58 4.43 3.10
CA ALA A 46 -4.26 3.08 3.54
C ALA A 46 -2.84 3.00 4.10
N HIS A 47 -1.86 3.61 3.43
CA HIS A 47 -0.48 3.67 3.90
C HIS A 47 -0.35 4.42 5.23
N GLU A 48 -1.06 5.53 5.42
CA GLU A 48 -1.09 6.28 6.68
C GLU A 48 -1.69 5.46 7.83
N VAL A 49 -2.78 4.74 7.58
CA VAL A 49 -3.39 3.82 8.57
C VAL A 49 -2.44 2.68 8.92
N LEU A 50 -1.80 2.06 7.92
CA LEU A 50 -0.83 0.98 8.12
C LEU A 50 0.43 1.45 8.84
N ALA A 51 0.93 2.65 8.52
CA ALA A 51 2.06 3.24 9.22
C ALA A 51 1.70 3.53 10.68
N ASN A 52 0.53 4.11 10.95
CA ASN A 52 0.09 4.39 12.30
C ASN A 52 -0.14 3.10 13.12
N SER A 53 -0.68 2.04 12.51
CA SER A 53 -0.85 0.74 13.19
C SER A 53 0.47 0.01 13.43
N ALA A 54 1.45 0.16 12.54
CA ALA A 54 2.80 -0.35 12.70
C ALA A 54 3.57 0.40 13.81
N LEU A 55 3.36 1.72 13.93
CA LEU A 55 3.91 2.53 15.02
C LEU A 55 3.21 2.26 16.36
N GLY A 56 1.93 1.87 16.34
CA GLY A 56 1.15 1.44 17.51
C GLY A 56 1.49 0.04 18.05
N GLN A 57 2.51 -0.65 17.50
CA GLN A 57 3.02 -1.91 18.05
C GLN A 57 3.99 -1.71 19.24
N GLU A 58 3.92 -0.56 19.92
CA GLU A 58 4.43 -0.47 21.29
C GLU A 58 3.40 -1.10 22.22
N ARG A 59 3.71 -2.32 22.68
CA ARG A 59 2.99 -3.10 23.70
C ARG A 59 2.22 -2.17 24.66
N PRO A 60 0.88 -2.23 24.73
CA PRO A 60 0.12 -1.33 25.58
C PRO A 60 0.55 -1.53 27.05
N PRO A 61 0.72 -0.44 27.84
CA PRO A 61 0.88 -0.58 29.28
C PRO A 61 -0.33 -1.34 29.81
N ALA A 62 -0.07 -2.34 30.65
CA ALA A 62 -1.07 -3.24 31.21
C ALA A 62 -2.34 -2.46 31.59
N VAL A 63 -3.46 -2.77 30.92
CA VAL A 63 -4.77 -2.29 31.35
C VAL A 63 -4.98 -2.82 32.76
N SER A 64 -4.78 -1.96 33.75
CA SER A 64 -5.19 -2.23 35.13
C SER A 64 -6.71 -2.35 35.11
N ARG A 65 -7.16 -3.59 35.27
CA ARG A 65 -8.55 -3.96 35.55
C ARG A 65 -9.03 -3.09 36.71
N VAL A 66 -9.89 -2.10 36.42
CA VAL A 66 -10.63 -1.40 37.46
C VAL A 66 -11.66 -2.40 37.97
N GLU A 67 -11.36 -3.00 39.12
CA GLU A 67 -12.32 -3.81 39.84
C GLU A 67 -13.41 -2.86 40.36
N HIS A 68 -14.55 -2.84 39.67
CA HIS A 68 -15.76 -2.26 40.21
C HIS A 68 -16.32 -3.23 41.25
N THR A 69 -15.98 -3.02 42.51
CA THR A 69 -16.63 -3.64 43.66
C THR A 69 -17.93 -2.89 43.96
N TRP A 70 -19.06 -3.59 43.91
CA TRP A 70 -20.26 -3.26 44.67
C TRP A 70 -20.62 -4.48 45.50
#